data_AF-A0A954U085-F1
#
_entry.id   AF-A0A954U085-F1
#
_cell.length_a   1.000
_cell.length_b   1.000
_cell.length_c   1.000
_cell.angle_alpha   90.00
_cell.angle_beta   90.00
_cell.angle_gamma   90.00
#
_symmetry.space_group_name_H-M   'P 1'
#
loop_
_entity.id
_entity.type
_entity.pdbx_description
1 polymer ?
#
loop_
_entity_poly.entity_id
_entity_poly.type
_entity_poly.pdbx_seq_one_letter_code
_entity_poly.pdbx_strand_id
1 'polypeptide(L)'
;NKKERGEDAPGTMLFHRWLWSSLYDNKPYDQLVREIVSASGDPMINPAVVWYRDVDSVEEQVEDTAQLFLGIRIQCARCHHHPFEKWSQDDYYGLAAFYNRVGKKVIPNAAGNMRDRRVFHNEGIATASNPRSGKALKPTGLGAEAPYDIAADSDPRVKLADWMSDPGNPFFAKSLVNRYWKHFFNR
;
A
#
# COMPACT_ATOMS: atom_id res chain seq x y z
N ASN A 1 -11.87 2.03 13.80
CA ASN A 1 -12.40 0.81 13.19
C ASN A 1 -13.87 0.98 12.88
N LYS A 2 -14.20 1.24 11.61
CA LYS A 2 -15.59 1.26 11.14
C LYS A 2 -16.21 -0.10 11.49
N LYS A 3 -17.38 -0.05 12.11
CA LYS A 3 -18.15 -1.19 12.64
C LYS A 3 -18.12 -2.38 11.69
N GLU A 4 -17.73 -3.54 12.20
CA GLU A 4 -17.81 -4.83 11.50
C GLU A 4 -19.25 -5.07 11.05
N ARG A 5 -19.46 -5.28 9.75
CA ARG A 5 -20.64 -6.00 9.27
C ARG A 5 -20.36 -7.47 9.52
N GLY A 6 -21.32 -8.23 10.05
CA GLY A 6 -21.10 -9.65 10.41
C GLY A 6 -20.58 -10.52 9.25
N GLU A 7 -20.80 -10.07 8.01
CA GLU A 7 -20.37 -10.70 6.76
C GLU A 7 -18.85 -10.58 6.50
N ASP A 8 -18.18 -9.58 7.09
CA ASP A 8 -16.74 -9.33 6.96
C ASP A 8 -15.92 -10.08 8.04
N ALA A 9 -16.60 -10.78 8.97
CA ALA A 9 -15.98 -11.39 10.15
C ALA A 9 -14.92 -12.45 9.82
N PRO A 10 -15.11 -13.37 8.85
CA PRO A 10 -14.11 -14.41 8.55
C PRO A 10 -12.76 -13.83 8.10
N GLY A 11 -12.76 -12.97 7.07
CA GLY A 11 -11.55 -12.32 6.57
C GLY A 11 -10.90 -11.44 7.64
N THR A 12 -11.70 -10.70 8.41
CA THR A 12 -11.19 -9.85 9.49
C THR A 12 -10.51 -10.66 10.61
N MET A 13 -11.10 -11.80 11.00
CA MET A 13 -10.53 -12.68 12.01
C MET A 13 -9.22 -13.32 11.52
N LEU A 14 -9.16 -13.74 10.25
CA LEU A 14 -7.94 -14.28 9.66
C LEU A 14 -6.84 -13.24 9.55
N PHE A 15 -7.16 -12.02 9.11
CA PHE A 15 -6.20 -10.92 9.06
C PHE A 15 -5.67 -10.57 10.45
N HIS A 16 -6.55 -10.46 11.45
CA HIS A 16 -6.16 -10.24 12.84
C HIS A 16 -5.24 -11.35 13.36
N ARG A 17 -5.59 -12.62 13.12
CA ARG A 17 -4.76 -13.76 13.54
C ARG A 17 -3.39 -13.77 12.86
N TRP A 18 -3.33 -13.48 11.56
CA TRP A 18 -2.08 -13.37 10.81
C TRP A 18 -1.20 -12.23 11.34
N LEU A 19 -1.81 -11.07 11.64
CA LEU A 19 -1.08 -9.94 12.23
C LEU A 19 -0.55 -10.29 13.62
N TRP A 20 -1.38 -10.89 14.47
CA TRP A 20 -0.97 -11.33 15.80
C TRP A 20 0.17 -12.34 15.74
N SER A 21 0.07 -13.34 14.85
CA SER A 21 1.12 -14.36 14.68
C SER A 21 2.42 -13.74 14.16
N SER A 22 2.32 -12.81 13.21
CA SER A 22 3.49 -12.08 12.70
C SER A 22 4.24 -11.32 13.81
N LEU A 23 3.51 -10.72 14.76
CA LEU A 23 4.12 -10.07 15.91
C LEU A 23 4.68 -11.08 16.92
N TYR A 24 3.93 -12.15 17.21
CA TYR A 24 4.33 -13.21 18.13
C TYR A 24 5.63 -13.90 17.69
N ASP A 25 5.75 -14.19 16.40
CA ASP A 25 6.92 -14.84 15.79
C ASP A 25 8.07 -13.85 15.53
N ASN A 26 7.94 -12.59 15.97
CA ASN A 26 8.93 -11.53 15.77
C ASN A 26 9.31 -11.34 14.28
N LYS A 27 8.31 -11.35 13.39
CA LYS A 27 8.51 -11.12 11.96
C LYS A 27 9.19 -9.76 11.75
N PRO A 28 10.26 -9.68 10.94
CA PRO A 28 10.87 -8.41 10.59
C PRO A 28 9.84 -7.44 10.00
N TYR A 29 9.89 -6.17 10.41
CA TYR A 29 8.88 -5.18 10.04
C TYR A 29 8.82 -4.93 8.53
N ASP A 30 9.96 -4.96 7.85
CA ASP A 30 10.06 -4.89 6.38
C ASP A 30 9.30 -6.05 5.72
N GLN A 31 9.38 -7.26 6.26
CA GLN A 31 8.65 -8.41 5.74
C GLN A 31 7.15 -8.29 5.99
N LEU A 32 6.75 -7.82 7.18
CA LEU A 32 5.34 -7.54 7.48
C LEU A 32 4.75 -6.52 6.49
N VAL A 33 5.45 -5.42 6.24
CA VAL A 33 4.97 -4.37 5.33
C VAL A 33 4.99 -4.85 3.88
N ARG A 34 6.02 -5.59 3.46
CA ARG A 34 6.07 -6.24 2.14
C ARG A 34 4.85 -7.13 1.91
N GLU A 35 4.52 -8.00 2.87
CA GLU A 35 3.37 -8.90 2.77
C GLU A 35 2.04 -8.15 2.63
N ILE A 36 1.89 -6.95 3.22
CA ILE A 36 0.72 -6.09 3.07
C ILE A 36 0.73 -5.38 1.70
N VAL A 37 1.80 -4.66 1.40
CA VAL A 37 1.90 -3.78 0.23
C VAL A 37 1.85 -4.56 -1.08
N SER A 38 2.41 -5.76 -1.14
CA SER A 38 2.34 -6.62 -2.33
C SER A 38 1.33 -7.77 -2.19
N ALA A 39 0.39 -7.68 -1.25
CA ALA A 39 -0.57 -8.77 -1.00
C ALA A 39 -1.36 -9.12 -2.27
N SER A 40 -1.40 -10.41 -2.58
CA SER A 40 -2.14 -10.99 -3.71
C SER A 40 -2.66 -12.37 -3.35
N GLY A 41 -3.64 -12.84 -4.11
CA GLY A 41 -4.31 -14.12 -3.91
C GLY A 41 -5.64 -13.98 -3.19
N ASP A 42 -6.03 -15.09 -2.55
CA ASP A 42 -7.29 -15.24 -1.85
C ASP A 42 -7.11 -14.89 -0.35
N PRO A 43 -7.97 -14.08 0.28
CA PRO A 43 -7.86 -13.70 1.69
C PRO A 43 -7.91 -14.89 2.66
N MET A 44 -8.48 -16.03 2.26
CA MET A 44 -8.46 -17.25 3.08
C MET A 44 -7.09 -17.94 3.10
N ILE A 45 -6.25 -17.70 2.09
CA ILE A 45 -4.90 -18.28 1.95
C ILE A 45 -3.83 -17.24 2.34
N ASN A 46 -4.00 -16.01 1.90
CA ASN A 46 -3.15 -14.87 2.21
C ASN A 46 -3.98 -13.77 2.89
N PRO A 47 -4.09 -13.79 4.24
CA PRO A 47 -4.93 -12.85 4.97
C PRO A 47 -4.53 -11.39 4.80
N ALA A 48 -3.27 -11.09 4.47
CA ALA A 48 -2.81 -9.71 4.22
C ALA A 48 -3.59 -9.00 3.11
N VAL A 49 -4.19 -9.76 2.18
CA VAL A 49 -5.07 -9.25 1.11
C VAL A 49 -6.28 -8.48 1.66
N VAL A 50 -6.71 -8.77 2.89
CA VAL A 50 -7.84 -8.09 3.53
C VAL A 50 -7.61 -6.58 3.66
N TRP A 51 -6.36 -6.11 3.72
CA TRP A 51 -6.05 -4.67 3.68
C TRP A 51 -6.65 -3.98 2.44
N TYR A 52 -6.62 -4.63 1.27
CA TYR A 52 -7.19 -4.13 0.01
C TYR A 52 -8.72 -4.13 -0.05
N ARG A 53 -9.41 -4.70 0.94
CA ARG A 53 -10.87 -4.60 1.07
C ARG A 53 -11.28 -3.20 1.54
N ASP A 54 -10.55 -2.67 2.50
CA ASP A 54 -10.85 -1.39 3.14
C ASP A 54 -10.03 -0.23 2.54
N VAL A 55 -8.88 -0.55 1.94
CA VAL A 55 -8.06 0.36 1.13
C VAL A 55 -8.28 0.02 -0.34
N ASP A 56 -9.43 0.45 -0.87
CA ASP A 56 -9.97 -0.08 -2.12
C ASP A 56 -9.40 0.62 -3.35
N SER A 57 -9.49 1.94 -3.38
CA SER A 57 -9.04 2.77 -4.49
C SER A 57 -7.52 2.92 -4.54
N VAL A 58 -6.98 3.28 -5.71
CA VAL A 58 -5.54 3.59 -5.86
C VAL A 58 -5.17 4.75 -4.95
N GLU A 59 -6.05 5.75 -4.81
CA GLU A 59 -5.82 6.89 -3.93
C GLU A 59 -5.74 6.49 -2.47
N GLU A 60 -6.68 5.69 -1.96
CA GLU A 60 -6.59 5.14 -0.61
C GLU A 60 -5.29 4.35 -0.42
N GLN A 61 -4.87 3.56 -1.41
CA GLN A 61 -3.62 2.77 -1.33
C GLN A 61 -2.38 3.65 -1.25
N VAL A 62 -2.32 4.72 -2.04
CA VAL A 62 -1.23 5.71 -2.02
C VAL A 62 -1.18 6.43 -0.68
N GLU A 63 -2.33 6.92 -0.22
CA GLU A 63 -2.45 7.75 0.97
C GLU A 63 -2.18 6.93 2.24
N ASP A 64 -2.77 5.73 2.37
CA ASP A 64 -2.51 4.85 3.51
C ASP A 64 -1.05 4.37 3.52
N THR A 65 -0.48 4.02 2.37
CA THR A 65 0.92 3.57 2.31
C THR A 65 1.87 4.68 2.73
N ALA A 66 1.67 5.90 2.22
CA ALA A 66 2.47 7.05 2.61
C ALA A 66 2.32 7.35 4.12
N GLN A 67 1.09 7.33 4.64
CA GLN A 67 0.84 7.69 6.03
C GLN A 67 1.25 6.60 7.02
N LEU A 68 0.95 5.33 6.73
CA LEU A 68 1.18 4.19 7.63
C LEU A 68 2.61 3.67 7.60
N PHE A 69 3.30 3.76 6.46
CA PHE A 69 4.62 3.13 6.33
C PHE A 69 5.74 4.14 6.08
N LEU A 70 5.44 5.33 5.56
CA LEU A 70 6.46 6.38 5.33
C LEU A 70 6.33 7.55 6.31
N GLY A 71 5.19 7.67 7.00
CA GLY A 71 4.92 8.80 7.90
C GLY A 71 4.73 10.13 7.17
N ILE A 72 4.31 10.09 5.91
CA ILE A 72 4.14 11.24 5.02
C ILE A 72 2.66 11.51 4.79
N ARG A 73 2.27 12.79 4.79
CA ARG A 73 0.91 13.23 4.42
C ARG A 73 0.90 13.70 2.96
N ILE A 74 0.68 12.76 2.05
CA ILE A 74 0.76 13.03 0.61
C ILE A 74 -0.56 13.53 0.00
N GLN A 75 -1.67 13.52 0.75
CA GLN A 75 -3.03 13.71 0.21
C GLN A 75 -3.21 15.04 -0.54
N CYS A 76 -2.67 16.15 -0.02
CA CYS A 76 -2.80 17.45 -0.69
C CYS A 76 -2.09 17.47 -2.06
N ALA A 77 -1.04 16.65 -2.22
CA ALA A 77 -0.30 16.52 -3.47
C ALA A 77 -1.17 15.95 -4.61
N ARG A 78 -2.29 15.27 -4.30
CA ARG A 78 -3.20 14.71 -5.30
C ARG A 78 -3.71 15.74 -6.30
N CYS A 79 -4.08 16.92 -5.82
CA CYS A 79 -4.74 17.94 -6.63
C CYS A 79 -3.85 19.15 -6.97
N HIS A 80 -2.87 19.45 -6.11
CA HIS A 80 -1.95 20.57 -6.27
C HIS A 80 -0.62 20.27 -5.58
N HIS A 81 0.42 21.10 -5.76
CA HIS A 81 1.65 20.94 -4.98
C HIS A 81 1.35 21.08 -3.48
N HIS A 82 1.91 20.21 -2.63
CA HIS A 82 1.64 20.23 -1.20
C HIS A 82 2.01 21.60 -0.60
N PRO A 83 1.16 22.23 0.22
CA PRO A 83 1.36 23.63 0.63
C PRO A 83 2.51 23.83 1.62
N PHE A 84 2.87 22.78 2.37
CA PHE A 84 3.86 22.83 3.45
C PHE A 84 4.96 21.77 3.35
N GLU A 85 4.97 20.98 2.27
CA GLU A 85 5.96 19.92 2.05
C GLU A 85 6.42 19.98 0.59
N LYS A 86 7.57 19.39 0.30
CA LYS A 86 8.19 19.43 -1.04
C LYS A 86 7.47 18.60 -2.11
N TRP A 87 6.38 17.92 -1.76
CA TRP A 87 5.75 16.94 -2.63
C TRP A 87 4.89 17.59 -3.71
N SER A 88 5.22 17.27 -4.95
CA SER A 88 4.49 17.67 -6.13
C SER A 88 3.36 16.70 -6.46
N GLN A 89 2.48 17.14 -7.35
CA GLN A 89 1.47 16.25 -7.92
C GLN A 89 2.10 15.12 -8.74
N ASP A 90 3.24 15.36 -9.39
CA ASP A 90 3.97 14.31 -10.08
C ASP A 90 4.51 13.25 -9.09
N ASP A 91 4.92 13.63 -7.88
CA ASP A 91 5.31 12.68 -6.83
C ASP A 91 4.13 11.79 -6.38
N TYR A 92 2.94 12.39 -6.22
CA TYR A 92 1.73 11.65 -5.86
C TYR A 92 1.39 10.60 -6.92
N TYR A 93 1.37 10.99 -8.20
CA TYR A 93 1.02 10.06 -9.28
C TYR A 93 2.18 9.08 -9.60
N GLY A 94 3.43 9.45 -9.34
CA GLY A 94 4.57 8.52 -9.37
C GLY A 94 4.40 7.39 -8.35
N LEU A 95 3.90 7.71 -7.14
CA LEU A 95 3.56 6.68 -6.15
C LEU A 95 2.29 5.89 -6.54
N ALA A 96 1.29 6.56 -7.12
CA ALA A 96 0.07 5.91 -7.63
C ALA A 96 0.33 4.87 -8.72
N ALA A 97 1.37 5.08 -9.53
CA ALA A 97 1.74 4.16 -10.60
C ALA A 97 2.11 2.75 -10.09
N PHE A 98 2.55 2.60 -8.83
CA PHE A 98 2.77 1.27 -8.24
C PHE A 98 1.49 0.45 -8.05
N TYR A 99 0.34 1.11 -7.92
CA TYR A 99 -0.94 0.47 -7.60
C TYR A 99 -1.87 0.35 -8.81
N ASN A 100 -1.56 1.01 -9.94
CA ASN A 100 -2.47 1.06 -11.08
C ASN A 100 -2.64 -0.28 -11.83
N ARG A 101 -1.90 -1.33 -11.43
CA ARG A 101 -2.03 -2.69 -11.96
C ARG A 101 -2.68 -3.68 -10.99
N VAL A 102 -3.21 -3.23 -9.86
CA VAL A 102 -3.96 -4.08 -8.92
C VAL A 102 -5.32 -4.44 -9.51
N GLY A 103 -5.52 -5.72 -9.83
CA GLY A 103 -6.80 -6.31 -10.18
C GLY A 103 -7.53 -6.88 -8.97
N LYS A 104 -8.86 -6.81 -8.97
CA LYS A 104 -9.72 -7.39 -7.93
C LYS A 104 -10.84 -8.19 -8.58
N LYS A 105 -11.08 -9.42 -8.11
CA LYS A 105 -12.14 -10.31 -8.63
C LYS A 105 -12.95 -10.90 -7.48
N VAL A 106 -14.26 -10.98 -7.67
CA VAL A 106 -15.16 -11.67 -6.74
C VAL A 106 -14.74 -13.14 -6.65
N ILE A 107 -14.70 -13.68 -5.44
CA ILE A 107 -14.33 -15.07 -5.20
C ILE A 107 -15.57 -15.94 -5.51
N PRO A 108 -15.48 -16.91 -6.44
CA PRO A 108 -16.60 -17.80 -6.73
C PRO A 108 -17.03 -18.57 -5.49
N ASN A 109 -18.34 -18.69 -5.27
CA ASN A 109 -18.95 -19.36 -4.12
C ASN A 109 -18.61 -18.74 -2.73
N ALA A 110 -18.00 -17.55 -2.68
CA ALA A 110 -18.04 -16.75 -1.46
C ALA A 110 -19.51 -16.43 -1.16
N ALA A 111 -19.89 -16.46 0.13
CA ALA A 111 -21.23 -16.09 0.54
C ALA A 111 -21.54 -14.70 -0.06
N GLY A 112 -22.71 -14.55 -0.70
CA GLY A 112 -23.03 -13.45 -1.63
C GLY A 112 -22.90 -12.03 -1.08
N ASN A 113 -22.62 -11.88 0.22
CA ASN A 113 -22.45 -10.60 0.90
C ASN A 113 -21.00 -10.33 1.37
N MET A 114 -20.04 -11.20 1.06
CA MET A 114 -18.63 -10.96 1.42
C MET A 114 -18.03 -9.87 0.52
N ARG A 115 -17.47 -8.81 1.14
CA ARG A 115 -16.70 -7.76 0.44
C ARG A 115 -15.29 -8.22 0.05
N ASP A 116 -14.87 -9.35 0.59
CA ASP A 116 -13.59 -9.99 0.33
C ASP A 116 -13.46 -10.36 -1.16
N ARG A 117 -12.36 -9.93 -1.77
CA ARG A 117 -12.05 -10.15 -3.19
C ARG A 117 -10.67 -10.76 -3.31
N ARG A 118 -10.50 -11.59 -4.35
CA ARG A 118 -9.17 -12.00 -4.79
C ARG A 118 -8.45 -10.80 -5.38
N VAL A 119 -7.24 -10.55 -4.91
CA VAL A 119 -6.35 -9.49 -5.43
C VAL A 119 -5.28 -10.13 -6.32
N PHE A 120 -4.94 -9.49 -7.44
CA PHE A 120 -3.92 -9.99 -8.36
C PHE A 120 -3.26 -8.83 -9.11
N HIS A 121 -2.14 -9.11 -9.75
CA HIS A 121 -1.47 -8.18 -10.66
C HIS A 121 -2.01 -8.36 -12.09
N ASN A 122 -2.37 -7.26 -12.75
CA ASN A 122 -2.72 -7.23 -14.17
C ASN A 122 -1.48 -6.91 -15.01
N GLU A 123 -1.10 -7.82 -15.90
CA GLU A 123 0.05 -7.63 -16.79
C GLU A 123 -0.02 -6.34 -17.61
N GLY A 124 1.14 -5.72 -17.77
CA GLY A 124 1.41 -4.58 -18.63
C GLY A 124 2.15 -3.46 -17.89
N ILE A 125 2.62 -2.47 -18.66
CA ILE A 125 3.42 -1.38 -18.10
C ILE A 125 2.59 -0.57 -17.10
N ALA A 126 3.15 -0.37 -15.91
CA ALA A 126 2.57 0.39 -14.84
C ALA A 126 2.83 1.89 -15.06
N THR A 127 1.78 2.68 -15.11
CA THR A 127 1.84 4.15 -15.20
C THR A 127 0.63 4.74 -14.52
N ALA A 128 0.71 5.96 -13.99
CA ALA A 128 -0.47 6.73 -13.57
C ALA A 128 -0.50 8.08 -14.28
N SER A 129 -1.70 8.52 -14.67
CA SER A 129 -1.86 9.81 -15.35
C SER A 129 -2.00 10.94 -14.33
N ASN A 130 -1.19 11.98 -14.45
CA ASN A 130 -1.42 13.23 -13.74
C ASN A 130 -2.53 14.03 -14.47
N PRO A 131 -3.70 14.27 -13.86
CA PRO A 131 -4.84 14.93 -14.51
C PRO A 131 -4.57 16.40 -14.87
N ARG A 132 -3.58 17.05 -14.25
CA ARG A 132 -3.26 18.45 -14.51
C ARG A 132 -2.29 18.62 -15.67
N SER A 133 -1.26 17.78 -15.72
CA SER A 133 -0.20 17.86 -16.75
C SER A 133 -0.45 16.93 -17.94
N GLY A 134 -1.34 15.95 -17.80
CA GLY A 134 -1.60 14.90 -18.79
C GLY A 134 -0.46 13.87 -18.91
N LYS A 135 0.61 14.00 -18.12
CA LYS A 135 1.76 13.10 -18.18
C LYS A 135 1.41 11.73 -17.62
N ALA A 136 1.81 10.67 -18.32
CA ALA A 136 1.83 9.32 -17.79
C ALA A 136 3.13 9.11 -17.00
N LEU A 137 3.02 9.01 -15.67
CA LEU A 137 4.16 8.84 -14.77
C LEU A 137 4.41 7.37 -14.48
N LYS A 138 5.67 6.99 -14.50
CA LYS A 138 6.14 5.65 -14.13
C LYS A 138 6.24 5.52 -12.60
N PRO A 139 6.25 4.29 -12.06
CA PRO A 139 6.42 4.03 -10.63
C PRO A 139 7.68 4.71 -10.10
N THR A 140 7.52 5.62 -9.13
CA THR A 140 8.62 6.43 -8.61
C THR A 140 8.46 6.55 -7.10
N GLY A 141 9.50 6.14 -6.35
CA GLY A 141 9.53 6.31 -4.90
C GLY A 141 9.61 7.80 -4.54
N LEU A 142 9.03 8.19 -3.39
CA LEU A 142 9.07 9.60 -2.96
C LEU A 142 10.52 10.07 -2.77
N GLY A 143 10.94 11.07 -3.53
CA GLY A 143 12.33 11.56 -3.50
C GLY A 143 13.36 10.65 -4.15
N ALA A 144 12.94 9.62 -4.91
CA ALA A 144 13.84 8.88 -5.78
C ALA A 144 14.34 9.76 -6.93
N GLU A 145 15.60 9.57 -7.35
CA GLU A 145 16.22 10.38 -8.41
C GLU A 145 15.61 10.13 -9.79
N ALA A 146 15.14 8.91 -10.03
CA ALA A 146 14.55 8.49 -11.30
C ALA A 146 13.38 7.53 -11.10
N PRO A 147 12.41 7.50 -12.03
CA PRO A 147 11.39 6.46 -12.08
C PRO A 147 11.97 5.08 -12.30
N TYR A 148 11.24 4.04 -11.86
CA TYR A 148 11.62 2.65 -12.05
C TYR A 148 11.04 2.10 -13.36
N ASP A 149 11.91 1.45 -14.13
CA ASP A 149 11.50 0.60 -15.25
C ASP A 149 11.18 -0.80 -14.72
N ILE A 150 9.89 -1.14 -14.74
CA ILE A 150 9.36 -2.41 -14.24
C ILE A 150 8.75 -3.16 -15.43
N ALA A 151 9.12 -4.43 -15.59
CA ALA A 151 8.61 -5.27 -16.67
C ALA A 151 7.09 -5.49 -16.54
N ALA A 152 6.42 -5.71 -17.68
CA ALA A 152 4.97 -5.83 -17.74
C ALA A 152 4.40 -6.99 -16.89
N ASP A 153 5.13 -8.08 -16.77
CA ASP A 153 4.80 -9.27 -16.01
C ASP A 153 5.16 -9.16 -14.52
N SER A 154 5.89 -8.11 -14.13
CA SER A 154 6.35 -7.89 -12.77
C SER A 154 5.38 -6.99 -12.00
N ASP A 155 4.97 -7.41 -10.80
CA ASP A 155 4.12 -6.61 -9.92
C ASP A 155 4.89 -5.39 -9.37
N PRO A 156 4.49 -4.15 -9.71
CA PRO A 156 5.21 -2.95 -9.26
C PRO A 156 5.28 -2.82 -7.73
N ARG A 157 4.29 -3.36 -7.01
CA ARG A 157 4.21 -3.25 -5.55
C ARG A 157 5.35 -3.99 -4.85
N VAL A 158 5.91 -5.01 -5.49
CA VAL A 158 7.12 -5.69 -5.01
C VAL A 158 8.30 -4.70 -5.00
N LYS A 159 8.48 -3.94 -6.08
CA LYS A 159 9.52 -2.89 -6.17
C LYS A 159 9.28 -1.76 -5.18
N LEU A 160 8.02 -1.42 -4.91
CA LEU A 160 7.68 -0.45 -3.86
C LEU A 160 8.14 -0.96 -2.49
N ALA A 161 7.84 -2.22 -2.14
CA ALA A 161 8.29 -2.82 -0.89
C ALA A 161 9.83 -2.92 -0.79
N ASP A 162 10.52 -3.22 -1.90
CA ASP A 162 11.99 -3.14 -1.97
C ASP A 162 12.49 -1.73 -1.66
N TRP A 163 11.92 -0.71 -2.31
CA TRP A 163 12.32 0.68 -2.09
C TRP A 163 12.03 1.14 -0.66
N MET A 164 10.93 0.68 -0.04
CA MET A 164 10.62 0.99 1.36
C MET A 164 11.67 0.41 2.31
N SER A 165 12.07 -0.84 2.08
CA SER A 165 13.00 -1.56 2.95
C SER A 165 14.48 -1.25 2.69
N ASP A 166 14.78 -0.51 1.62
CA ASP A 166 16.13 -0.08 1.29
C ASP A 166 16.77 0.73 2.45
N PRO A 167 18.00 0.40 2.90
CA PRO A 167 18.66 1.10 4.00
C PRO A 167 18.87 2.61 3.76
N GLY A 168 18.92 3.04 2.50
CA GLY A 168 18.99 4.44 2.10
C GLY A 168 17.65 5.17 2.11
N ASN A 169 16.53 4.47 2.33
CA ASN A 169 15.21 5.09 2.42
C ASN A 169 15.10 5.96 3.68
N PRO A 170 14.89 7.29 3.56
CA PRO A 170 14.91 8.18 4.73
C PRO A 170 13.58 8.19 5.52
N PHE A 171 12.58 7.43 5.09
CA PHE A 171 11.21 7.48 5.61
C PHE A 171 10.81 6.22 6.37
N PHE A 172 11.05 5.05 5.80
CA PHE A 172 10.44 3.80 6.26
C PHE A 172 10.78 3.45 7.71
N ALA A 173 12.07 3.25 8.01
CA ALA A 173 12.55 2.97 9.35
C ALA A 173 12.23 4.11 10.33
N LYS A 174 12.39 5.36 9.87
CA LYS A 174 12.11 6.56 10.67
C LYS A 174 10.64 6.64 11.10
N SER A 175 9.71 6.24 10.23
CA SER A 175 8.28 6.26 10.53
C SER A 175 7.95 5.33 11.71
N LEU A 176 8.53 4.13 11.74
CA LEU A 176 8.34 3.16 12.81
C LEU A 176 8.96 3.67 14.12
N VAL A 177 10.21 4.11 14.08
CA VAL A 177 10.92 4.65 15.25
C VAL A 177 10.16 5.82 15.85
N ASN A 178 9.69 6.76 15.04
CA ASN A 178 8.92 7.91 15.51
C ASN A 178 7.59 7.49 16.16
N ARG A 179 6.91 6.46 15.66
CA ARG A 179 5.68 5.95 16.28
C ARG A 179 5.94 5.33 17.64
N TYR A 180 6.99 4.51 17.77
CA TYR A 180 7.38 3.97 19.07
C TYR A 180 7.81 5.06 20.03
N TRP A 181 8.61 6.02 19.55
CA TRP A 181 9.04 7.15 20.36
C TRP A 181 7.84 7.93 20.89
N LYS A 182 6.88 8.26 20.02
CA LYS A 182 5.64 8.91 20.42
C LYS A 182 4.84 8.08 21.43
N HIS A 183 4.71 6.77 21.20
CA HIS A 183 3.95 5.90 22.09
C HIS A 183 4.56 5.83 23.50
N PHE A 184 5.87 5.69 23.61
CA PHE A 184 6.56 5.53 24.90
C PHE A 184 6.88 6.85 25.60
N PHE A 185 7.13 7.93 24.85
CA PHE A 185 7.59 9.21 25.39
C PHE A 185 6.60 10.36 25.24
N ASN A 186 5.44 10.11 24.61
CA ASN A 186 4.37 11.10 24.39
C ASN A 186 4.85 12.41 23.73
N ARG A 187 5.82 12.31 22.81
CA ARG A 187 6.39 13.41 22.03
C ARG A 187 6.19 13.18 20.54
#